data_AF-A0A960U004-F1
#
_entry.id   AF-A0A960U004-F1
#
_cell.length_a   1.000
_cell.length_b   1.000
_cell.length_c   1.000
_cell.angle_alpha   90.00
_cell.angle_beta   90.00
_cell.angle_gamma   90.00
#
_symmetry.space_group_name_H-M   'P 1'
#
loop_
_entity.id
_entity.type
_entity.pdbx_description
1 polymer ?
#
loop_
_entity_poly.entity_id
_entity_poly.type
_entity_poly.pdbx_seq_one_letter_code
_entity_poly.pdbx_strand_id
1 'polypeptide(L)'
;MQGPLYFGLAFAMLILENLWRAQWPIHGLAPQFTLLLVAFMGLTEHGLAGLFYAFGLGIAMDALAGTVPGFTAVAYIITYVF
;
A
#
# COMPACT_ATOMS: atom_id res chain seq x y z
N MET A 1 0.35 2.82 19.20
CA MET A 1 0.97 3.83 18.31
C MET A 1 1.99 3.13 17.41
N GLN A 2 1.55 2.39 16.39
CA GLN A 2 2.44 1.68 15.45
C GLN A 2 2.51 2.36 14.07
N GLY A 3 1.76 3.45 13.86
CA GLY A 3 1.66 4.22 12.61
C GLY A 3 3.00 4.55 11.91
N PRO A 4 4.03 5.09 12.59
CA PRO A 4 5.32 5.39 11.96
C PRO A 4 6.02 4.15 11.41
N LEU A 5 5.83 3.00 12.05
CA LEU A 5 6.41 1.72 11.67
C LEU A 5 5.77 1.19 10.38
N TYR A 6 4.46 1.37 10.22
CA TYR A 6 3.75 1.01 8.99
C TYR A 6 4.15 1.86 7.78
N PHE A 7 4.41 3.16 7.97
CA PHE A 7 4.95 3.99 6.88
C PHE A 7 6.34 3.52 6.43
N GLY A 8 7.22 3.19 7.38
CA GLY A 8 8.55 2.64 7.06
C GLY A 8 8.45 1.31 6.32
N LEU A 9 7.59 0.40 6.79
CA LEU A 9 7.34 -0.89 6.13
C LEU A 9 6.73 -0.71 4.75
N ALA A 10 5.76 0.20 4.58
CA ALA A 10 5.14 0.44 3.29
C ALA A 10 6.15 0.98 2.27
N PHE A 11 7.05 1.87 2.69
CA PHE A 11 8.12 2.36 1.83
C PHE A 11 9.09 1.24 1.42
N ALA A 12 9.43 0.34 2.35
CA ALA A 12 10.25 -0.83 2.06
C ALA A 12 9.55 -1.81 1.09
N MET A 13 8.26 -2.07 1.28
CA MET A 13 7.44 -2.92 0.39
C MET A 13 7.35 -2.32 -1.01
N LEU A 14 7.24 -1.01 -1.11
CA LEU A 14 7.19 -0.28 -2.37
C LEU A 14 8.52 -0.35 -3.13
N ILE A 15 9.66 -0.25 -2.43
CA ILE A 15 10.98 -0.48 -3.02
C ILE A 15 11.09 -1.92 -3.52
N LEU A 16 10.70 -2.91 -2.71
CA LEU A 16 10.70 -4.33 -3.08
C LEU A 16 9.84 -4.61 -4.30
N GLU A 17 8.65 -4.03 -4.36
CA GLU A 17 7.72 -4.14 -5.48
C GLU A 17 8.31 -3.57 -6.77
N ASN A 18 8.96 -2.41 -6.70
CA ASN A 18 9.63 -1.81 -7.86
C ASN A 18 10.89 -2.58 -8.28
N LEU A 19 11.69 -3.07 -7.34
CA LEU A 19 12.84 -3.94 -7.63
C LEU A 19 12.40 -5.22 -8.32
N TRP A 20 11.30 -5.84 -7.85
CA TRP A 20 10.73 -7.01 -8.50
C TRP A 20 10.29 -6.72 -9.93
N ARG A 21 9.53 -5.64 -10.14
CA ARG A 21 9.09 -5.22 -11.49
C ARG A 21 10.27 -4.96 -12.43
N ALA A 22 11.36 -4.38 -11.92
CA ALA A 22 12.56 -4.10 -12.69
C ALA A 22 13.31 -5.38 -13.09
N GLN A 23 13.35 -6.39 -12.20
CA GLN A 23 14.02 -7.67 -12.45
C GLN A 23 13.17 -8.62 -13.32
N TRP A 24 11.85 -8.60 -13.13
CA TRP A 24 10.90 -9.49 -13.81
C TRP A 24 9.77 -8.65 -14.40
N PRO A 25 9.93 -8.12 -15.63
CA PRO A 25 8.97 -7.23 -16.28
C PRO A 25 7.75 -7.99 -16.84
N ILE A 26 7.22 -8.94 -16.06
CA ILE A 26 5.97 -9.61 -16.39
C ILE A 26 4.84 -8.68 -15.95
N HIS A 27 4.46 -7.79 -16.86
CA HIS A 27 3.37 -6.83 -16.64
C HIS A 27 2.08 -7.59 -16.25
N GLY A 28 1.61 -7.36 -15.03
CA GLY A 28 0.39 -7.97 -14.47
C GLY A 28 0.59 -9.06 -13.43
N LEU A 29 1.80 -9.61 -13.26
CA LEU A 29 2.12 -10.59 -12.19
C LEU A 29 3.01 -10.01 -11.09
N ALA A 30 3.25 -8.70 -11.09
CA ALA A 30 4.03 -8.05 -10.05
C ALA A 30 3.29 -8.14 -8.70
N PRO A 31 3.92 -8.69 -7.65
CA PRO A 31 3.31 -8.80 -6.34
C PRO A 31 3.05 -7.41 -5.73
N GLN A 32 1.81 -7.18 -5.29
CA GLN A 32 1.38 -5.93 -4.63
C GLN A 32 1.66 -6.00 -3.12
N PHE A 33 2.94 -5.95 -2.75
CA PHE A 33 3.36 -6.06 -1.36
C PHE A 33 2.80 -4.94 -0.47
N THR A 34 2.64 -3.75 -1.05
CA THR A 34 2.08 -2.59 -0.35
C THR A 34 0.60 -2.81 0.00
N LEU A 35 -0.17 -3.44 -0.89
CA LEU A 35 -1.56 -3.83 -0.64
C LEU A 35 -1.65 -4.90 0.45
N LEU A 36 -0.76 -5.90 0.42
CA LEU A 36 -0.71 -6.96 1.43
C LEU A 36 -0.45 -6.42 2.84
N LEU A 37 0.45 -5.43 2.96
CA LEU A 37 0.69 -4.74 4.22
C LEU A 37 -0.58 -4.05 4.73
N VAL A 38 -1.34 -3.40 3.85
CA VAL A 38 -2.59 -2.73 4.21
C VAL A 38 -3.64 -3.74 4.69
N ALA A 39 -3.77 -4.89 4.03
CA ALA A 39 -4.63 -5.98 4.50
C ALA A 39 -4.21 -6.46 5.89
N PHE A 40 -2.91 -6.67 6.11
CA PHE A 40 -2.39 -7.05 7.43
C PHE A 40 -2.68 -6.00 8.50
N MET A 41 -2.53 -4.71 8.17
CA MET A 41 -2.92 -3.62 9.06
C MET A 41 -4.40 -3.70 9.44
N GLY A 42 -5.30 -3.99 8.49
CA GLY A 42 -6.74 -4.17 8.75
C GLY A 42 -7.04 -5.31 9.72
N LEU A 43 -6.28 -6.40 9.64
CA LEU A 43 -6.40 -7.56 10.52
C LEU A 43 -5.86 -7.31 11.93
N THR A 44 -4.80 -6.50 12.07
CA THR A 44 -4.11 -6.29 13.36
C THR A 44 -4.48 -5.01 14.09
N GLU A 45 -4.88 -3.96 13.36
CA GLU A 45 -5.34 -2.69 13.91
C GLU A 45 -6.82 -2.51 13.60
N HIS A 46 -7.63 -2.39 14.64
CA HIS A 46 -9.03 -2.00 14.52
C HIS A 46 -9.19 -0.55 14.97
N GLY A 47 -9.03 0.40 14.04
CA GLY A 47 -9.17 1.82 14.36
C GLY A 47 -9.17 2.74 13.15
N LEU A 48 -9.85 3.87 13.28
CA LEU A 48 -9.93 4.90 12.23
C LEU A 48 -8.54 5.41 11.78
N ALA A 49 -7.52 5.31 12.64
CA ALA A 49 -6.15 5.68 12.29
C ALA A 49 -5.57 4.82 11.15
N GLY A 50 -5.84 3.50 11.14
CA GLY A 50 -5.38 2.60 10.07
C GLY A 50 -6.00 2.92 8.72
N LEU A 51 -7.26 3.39 8.72
CA LEU A 51 -7.97 3.91 7.55
C LEU A 51 -7.25 5.12 6.93
N PHE A 52 -6.81 6.08 7.76
CA PHE A 52 -6.03 7.23 7.28
C PHE A 52 -4.66 6.84 6.75
N TYR A 53 -4.03 5.82 7.35
CA TYR A 53 -2.75 5.29 6.86
C TYR A 53 -2.91 4.58 5.51
N ALA A 54 -3.92 3.71 5.36
CA ALA A 54 -4.23 3.04 4.10
C ALA A 54 -4.51 4.05 2.98
N PHE A 55 -5.28 5.10 3.28
CA PHE A 55 -5.54 6.19 2.34
C PHE A 55 -4.26 6.93 1.94
N GLY A 56 -3.45 7.35 2.90
CA GLY A 56 -2.20 8.07 2.65
C GLY A 56 -1.22 7.24 1.81
N LEU A 57 -1.13 5.94 2.07
CA LEU A 57 -0.31 5.02 1.28
C LEU A 57 -0.82 4.89 -0.15
N GLY A 58 -2.13 4.81 -0.37
CA GLY A 58 -2.66 4.72 -1.73
C GLY A 58 -2.49 6.02 -2.51
N ILE A 59 -2.59 7.20 -1.87
CA ILE A 59 -2.26 8.48 -2.53
C ILE A 59 -0.79 8.54 -2.92
N ALA A 60 0.12 8.09 -2.05
CA ALA A 60 1.55 8.02 -2.38
C ALA A 60 1.81 7.07 -3.55
N MET A 61 1.11 5.92 -3.59
CA MET A 61 1.20 4.98 -4.71
C MET A 61 0.67 5.58 -6.02
N ASP A 62 -0.46 6.29 -5.99
CA ASP A 62 -1.00 6.95 -7.18
C ASP A 62 -0.01 7.98 -7.74
N ALA A 63 0.61 8.77 -6.87
CA ALA A 63 1.62 9.75 -7.25
C ALA A 63 2.87 9.08 -7.88
N LEU A 64 3.29 7.93 -7.35
CA LEU A 64 4.44 7.18 -7.86
C LEU A 64 4.14 6.45 -9.18
N ALA A 65 2.93 5.95 -9.35
CA ALA A 65 2.49 5.26 -10.56
C ALA A 65 2.08 6.22 -11.68
N GLY A 66 2.00 7.53 -11.40
CA GLY A 66 1.50 8.53 -12.36
C GLY A 66 0.02 8.34 -12.70
N THR A 67 -0.74 7.70 -11.81
CA THR A 67 -2.17 7.43 -11.99
C THR A 67 -3.01 8.57 -11.41
N VAL A 68 -4.32 8.53 -11.67
CA VAL A 68 -5.27 9.49 -11.09
C VAL A 68 -5.23 9.38 -9.57
N PRO A 69 -4.93 10.48 -8.85
CA PRO A 69 -4.92 10.47 -7.39
C PRO A 69 -6.26 10.00 -6.83
N GLY A 70 -6.22 9.01 -5.94
CA GLY A 70 -7.38 8.49 -5.23
C GLY A 70 -7.84 7.11 -5.69
N PHE A 71 -7.39 6.62 -6.85
CA PHE A 71 -7.78 5.29 -7.33
C PHE A 71 -7.21 4.20 -6.42
N THR A 72 -5.89 4.21 -6.19
CA THR A 72 -5.23 3.23 -5.32
C THR A 72 -5.59 3.47 -3.85
N ALA A 73 -5.81 4.73 -3.46
CA ALA A 73 -6.27 5.10 -2.12
C ALA A 73 -7.60 4.46 -1.73
N VAL A 74 -8.57 4.42 -2.65
CA VAL A 74 -9.85 3.74 -2.40
C VAL A 74 -9.66 2.24 -2.29
N ALA A 75 -8.85 1.63 -3.17
CA ALA A 75 -8.56 0.19 -3.09
C ALA A 75 -7.94 -0.18 -1.75
N TYR A 76 -6.98 0.61 -1.26
CA TYR A 76 -6.30 0.35 0.01
C TYR A 76 -7.23 0.54 1.20
N ILE A 77 -8.12 1.55 1.19
CA ILE A 77 -9.16 1.67 2.21
C ILE A 77 -10.05 0.44 2.24
N ILE A 78 -10.53 -0.03 1.08
CA ILE A 78 -11.40 -1.20 1.00
C ILE A 78 -10.68 -2.42 1.58
N THR A 79 -9.43 -2.65 1.17
CA THR A 79 -8.61 -3.77 1.67
C THR A 79 -8.26 -3.66 3.15
N TYR A 80 -8.22 -2.46 3.72
CA TYR A 80 -8.04 -2.29 5.16
C TYR A 80 -9.32 -2.64 5.95
N VAL A 81 -10.50 -2.38 5.37
CA VAL A 81 -11.79 -2.57 6.03
C VAL A 81 -12.29 -4.02 5.95
N PHE A 82 -11.98 -4.73 4.87
CA PHE A 82 -12.43 -6.10 4.59
C PHE A 82 -11.31 -7.11 4.81
#